data_AF-A0A2P6SQG5-F1
#
_entry.id   AF-A0A2P6SQG5-F1
#
_cell.length_a   1.000
_cell.length_b   1.000
_cell.length_c   1.000
_cell.angle_alpha   90.00
_cell.angle_beta   90.00
_cell.angle_gamma   90.00
#
_symmetry.space_group_name_H-M   'P 1'
#
loop_
_entity.id
_entity.type
_entity.pdbx_description
1 polymer ?
#
loop_
_entity_poly.entity_id
_entity_poly.type
_entity_poly.pdbx_seq_one_letter_code
_entity_poly.pdbx_strand_id
1 'polypeptide(L)'
;MSLLMGFSLANVAHMGIQEALSFEARAPNSLTFGSLIWVGNSETQCPGQCAWRFHQPIYGPQYPALVAPNNDVGVDGMIINLASLWLGDQPFWEWVLSGSQRGLEAASACPGVYGKGAHPGYAGDLLVEATTGASYNANGFNGKKYLLPALFDPSTSTCSTLV
;
A
#
# COMPACT_ATOMS: atom_id res chain seq x y z
N MET A 1 26.83 6.77 -17.31
CA MET A 1 26.09 5.49 -17.23
C MET A 1 24.66 5.86 -16.86
N SER A 2 23.84 6.18 -17.86
CA SER A 2 22.48 6.71 -17.63
C SER A 2 21.49 5.56 -17.63
N LEU A 3 20.80 5.36 -16.50
CA LEU A 3 19.60 4.54 -16.44
C LEU A 3 18.54 5.25 -17.30
N LEU A 4 18.10 4.64 -18.40
CA LEU A 4 16.95 5.16 -19.15
C LEU A 4 15.71 4.70 -18.38
N MET A 5 15.12 5.62 -17.60
CA MET A 5 13.81 5.42 -17.00
C MET A 5 12.74 5.70 -18.07
N GLY A 6 11.99 4.67 -18.45
CA GLY A 6 10.84 4.79 -19.35
C GLY A 6 9.54 4.72 -18.56
N PHE A 7 8.62 5.64 -18.83
CA PHE A 7 7.25 5.59 -18.34
C PHE A 7 6.35 5.15 -19.49
N SER A 8 5.56 4.10 -19.31
CA SER A 8 4.51 3.72 -20.25
C SER A 8 3.18 3.58 -19.54
N LEU A 9 2.11 4.04 -20.19
CA LEU A 9 0.75 3.87 -19.71
C LEU A 9 0.29 2.46 -20.09
N ALA A 10 0.06 1.61 -19.09
CA ALA A 10 -0.52 0.29 -19.30
C ALA A 10 -2.03 0.36 -19.04
N ASN A 11 -2.84 0.10 -20.07
CA ASN A 11 -4.28 -0.05 -19.93
C ASN A 11 -4.61 -1.41 -19.30
N VAL A 12 -4.87 -1.44 -17.99
CA VAL A 12 -5.36 -2.65 -17.30
C VAL A 12 -6.90 -2.66 -17.35
N ALA A 13 -7.44 -2.94 -18.53
CA ALA A 13 -8.88 -2.82 -18.84
C ALA A 13 -9.79 -3.80 -18.08
N HIS A 14 -9.27 -4.76 -17.32
CA HIS A 14 -10.07 -5.83 -16.70
C HIS A 14 -10.63 -5.51 -15.31
N MET A 15 -10.32 -4.35 -14.70
CA MET A 15 -10.75 -4.03 -13.33
C MET A 15 -11.33 -2.61 -13.14
N GLY A 16 -11.65 -1.88 -14.22
CA GLY A 16 -12.11 -0.49 -14.11
C GLY A 16 -11.02 0.51 -13.67
N ILE A 17 -9.76 0.07 -13.69
CA ILE A 17 -8.57 0.89 -13.51
C ILE A 17 -8.41 1.72 -14.78
N GLN A 18 -8.56 3.04 -14.67
CA GLN A 18 -8.43 3.90 -15.84
C GLN A 18 -6.97 4.06 -16.28
N GLU A 19 -5.98 4.06 -15.38
CA GLU A 19 -4.54 4.12 -15.74
C GLU A 19 -3.63 3.40 -14.70
N ALA A 20 -2.65 2.64 -15.17
CA ALA A 20 -1.52 2.16 -14.37
C ALA A 20 -0.22 2.64 -15.02
N LEU A 21 0.72 3.13 -14.22
CA LEU A 21 2.04 3.55 -14.68
C LEU A 21 2.98 2.35 -14.59
N SER A 22 3.55 1.93 -15.72
CA SER A 22 4.69 1.02 -15.71
C SER A 22 5.98 1.82 -15.58
N PHE A 23 6.82 1.42 -14.62
CA PHE A 23 8.18 1.90 -14.48
C PHE A 23 9.10 0.82 -15.03
N GLU A 24 9.69 1.07 -16.20
CA GLU A 24 10.61 0.12 -16.83
C GLU A 24 12.06 0.54 -16.54
N ALA A 25 12.79 -0.29 -15.79
CA ALA A 25 14.22 -0.13 -15.60
C ALA A 25 14.97 -1.12 -16.47
N ARG A 26 15.76 -0.62 -17.44
CA ARG A 26 16.56 -1.47 -18.33
C ARG A 26 17.99 -1.62 -17.81
N ALA A 27 18.35 -2.81 -17.34
CA ALA A 27 19.73 -3.16 -17.02
C ALA A 27 20.55 -3.48 -18.29
N PRO A 28 21.86 -3.15 -18.34
CA PRO A 28 22.74 -3.61 -19.41
C PRO A 28 22.94 -5.13 -19.25
N ASN A 29 22.42 -5.92 -20.21
CA ASN A 29 22.33 -7.39 -20.23
C ASN A 29 21.00 -8.01 -19.75
N SER A 30 19.91 -7.45 -20.28
CA SER A 30 18.70 -8.19 -20.70
C SER A 30 17.95 -9.00 -19.63
N LEU A 31 17.54 -8.32 -18.57
CA LEU A 31 16.24 -8.55 -17.95
C LEU A 31 15.56 -7.18 -17.80
N THR A 32 14.36 -7.03 -18.37
CA THR A 32 13.45 -5.93 -18.09
C THR A 32 12.70 -6.28 -16.83
N PHE A 33 13.04 -5.62 -15.72
CA PHE A 33 12.20 -5.63 -14.52
C PHE A 33 11.30 -4.40 -14.60
N GLY A 34 10.00 -4.64 -14.66
CA GLY A 34 8.98 -3.59 -14.72
C GLY A 34 8.13 -3.66 -13.46
N SER A 35 8.08 -2.57 -12.70
CA SER A 35 7.10 -2.43 -11.63
C SER A 35 5.85 -1.74 -12.19
N LEU A 36 4.69 -2.34 -11.96
CA LEU A 36 3.41 -1.74 -12.28
C LEU A 36 2.87 -1.05 -11.03
N ILE A 37 2.72 0.26 -11.10
CA ILE A 37 2.12 1.05 -10.03
C ILE A 37 0.74 1.49 -10.49
N TRP A 38 -0.27 1.10 -9.73
CA TRP A 38 -1.62 1.62 -9.91
C TRP A 38 -1.70 3.05 -9.38
N VAL A 39 -2.29 3.96 -10.16
CA VAL A 39 -2.56 5.33 -9.73
C VAL A 39 -4.02 5.66 -10.02
N GLY A 40 -4.79 5.90 -8.96
CA GLY A 40 -6.19 6.26 -9.06
C GLY A 40 -6.74 6.79 -7.74
N ASN A 41 -7.93 7.38 -7.78
CA ASN A 41 -8.60 7.82 -6.56
C ASN A 41 -9.15 6.59 -5.82
N SER A 42 -8.53 6.26 -4.69
CA SER A 42 -8.87 5.07 -3.89
C SER A 42 -10.27 5.14 -3.27
N GLU A 43 -10.80 6.34 -3.03
CA GLU A 43 -12.13 6.55 -2.46
C GLU A 43 -13.24 6.24 -3.47
N THR A 44 -13.05 6.57 -4.74
CA THR A 44 -14.10 6.41 -5.76
C THR A 44 -13.98 5.11 -6.54
N GLN A 45 -12.76 4.63 -6.80
CA GLN A 45 -12.55 3.45 -7.65
C GLN A 45 -12.66 2.13 -6.86
N CYS A 46 -12.24 2.12 -5.60
CA CYS A 46 -12.19 0.91 -4.78
C CYS A 46 -12.23 1.21 -3.26
N PRO A 47 -13.27 1.90 -2.75
CA PRO A 47 -13.31 2.39 -1.37
C PRO A 47 -13.04 1.31 -0.32
N GLY A 48 -13.79 0.20 -0.36
CA GLY A 48 -13.64 -0.90 0.60
C GLY A 48 -12.50 -1.89 0.31
N GLN A 49 -11.61 -1.59 -0.64
CA GLN A 49 -10.43 -2.41 -0.97
C GLN A 49 -9.13 -1.60 -0.97
N CYS A 50 -9.06 -0.48 -1.69
CA CYS A 50 -7.88 0.37 -1.77
C CYS A 50 -7.79 1.38 -0.62
N ALA A 51 -8.94 1.79 -0.08
CA ALA A 51 -9.04 2.70 1.06
C ALA A 51 -9.64 2.03 2.30
N TRP A 52 -9.62 0.69 2.38
CA TRP A 52 -10.32 -0.09 3.41
C TRP A 52 -9.90 0.21 4.86
N ARG A 53 -8.78 0.92 5.08
CA ARG A 53 -8.41 1.44 6.41
C ARG A 53 -9.27 2.62 6.83
N PHE A 54 -9.64 3.46 5.87
CA PHE A 54 -10.38 4.69 6.04
C PHE A 54 -11.81 4.59 5.48
N HIS A 55 -12.20 3.40 5.04
CA HIS A 55 -13.52 3.08 4.51
C HIS A 55 -13.93 1.68 4.96
N GLN A 56 -15.23 1.46 5.14
CA GLN A 56 -15.75 0.15 5.51
C GLN A 56 -15.35 -0.93 4.48
N PRO A 57 -14.78 -2.06 4.91
CA PRO A 57 -14.35 -3.14 4.02
C PRO A 57 -15.56 -3.91 3.46
N ILE A 58 -15.46 -4.36 2.20
CA ILE A 58 -16.55 -5.10 1.53
C ILE A 58 -16.76 -6.49 2.16
N TYR A 59 -15.70 -7.10 2.66
CA TYR A 59 -15.72 -8.43 3.28
C TYR A 59 -14.88 -8.46 4.56
N GLY A 60 -15.19 -9.37 5.48
CA GLY A 60 -14.50 -9.53 6.76
C GLY A 60 -15.11 -8.70 7.90
N PRO A 61 -14.43 -8.62 9.05
CA PRO A 61 -14.92 -7.90 10.23
C PRO A 61 -15.19 -6.41 9.93
N GLN A 62 -16.37 -5.95 10.32
CA GLN A 62 -16.88 -4.61 10.01
C GLN A 62 -16.51 -3.62 11.13
N TYR A 63 -15.20 -3.45 11.37
CA TYR A 63 -14.72 -2.44 12.31
C TYR A 63 -14.93 -1.02 11.76
N PRO A 64 -15.09 -0.01 12.64
CA PRO A 64 -15.17 1.38 12.20
C PRO A 64 -13.93 1.79 11.38
N ALA A 65 -14.17 2.57 10.33
CA ALA A 65 -13.11 3.16 9.53
C ALA A 65 -12.24 4.10 10.38
N LEU A 66 -10.94 4.08 10.13
CA LEU A 66 -10.00 5.03 10.72
C LEU A 66 -10.22 6.42 10.11
N VAL A 67 -9.85 7.45 10.86
CA VAL A 67 -9.84 8.83 10.35
C VAL A 67 -8.52 9.06 9.59
N ALA A 68 -8.66 9.56 8.36
CA ALA A 68 -7.57 9.80 7.42
C ALA A 68 -6.66 10.97 7.89
N PRO A 69 -5.34 10.76 8.07
CA PRO A 69 -4.43 11.78 8.61
C PRO A 69 -4.18 13.00 7.72
N ASN A 70 -4.47 12.92 6.43
CA ASN A 70 -4.40 14.05 5.50
C ASN A 70 -5.78 14.64 5.17
N ASN A 71 -6.83 14.24 5.91
CA ASN A 71 -8.21 14.69 5.72
C ASN A 71 -8.79 14.36 4.32
N ASP A 72 -8.24 13.34 3.67
CA ASP A 72 -8.69 12.86 2.36
C ASP A 72 -8.45 11.35 2.26
N VAL A 73 -9.55 10.59 2.16
CA VAL A 73 -9.56 9.12 2.12
C VAL A 73 -8.86 8.61 0.85
N GLY A 74 -9.04 9.28 -0.28
CA GLY A 74 -8.45 8.91 -1.56
C GLY A 74 -6.93 9.07 -1.56
N VAL A 75 -6.43 10.17 -1.01
CA VAL A 75 -4.99 10.44 -0.86
C VAL A 75 -4.35 9.48 0.12
N ASP A 76 -4.93 9.30 1.31
CA ASP A 76 -4.35 8.41 2.31
C ASP A 76 -4.44 6.93 1.88
N GLY A 77 -5.49 6.54 1.17
CA GLY A 77 -5.58 5.24 0.50
C GLY A 77 -4.48 5.04 -0.54
N MET A 78 -4.24 6.04 -1.40
CA MET A 78 -3.16 5.98 -2.39
C MET A 78 -1.78 5.87 -1.72
N ILE A 79 -1.53 6.59 -0.62
CA ILE A 79 -0.27 6.51 0.13
C ILE A 79 -0.03 5.10 0.67
N ILE A 80 -1.06 4.46 1.23
CA ILE A 80 -0.96 3.07 1.71
C ILE A 80 -0.66 2.11 0.56
N ASN A 81 -1.36 2.24 -0.57
CA ASN A 81 -1.13 1.37 -1.73
C ASN A 81 0.29 1.54 -2.28
N LEU A 82 0.77 2.77 -2.41
CA LEU A 82 2.13 3.04 -2.86
C LEU A 82 3.18 2.51 -1.87
N ALA A 83 2.95 2.68 -0.56
CA ALA A 83 3.85 2.17 0.46
C ALA A 83 3.86 0.63 0.53
N SER A 84 2.76 -0.01 0.16
CA SER A 84 2.64 -1.47 0.06
C SER A 84 3.42 -2.04 -1.12
N LEU A 85 3.68 -1.22 -2.15
CA LEU A 85 4.45 -1.54 -3.36
C LEU A 85 5.96 -1.30 -3.20
N TRP A 86 6.45 -1.11 -1.98
CA TRP A 86 7.87 -0.82 -1.75
C TRP A 86 8.71 -2.10 -1.88
N LEU A 87 9.21 -2.29 -3.11
CA LEU A 87 10.22 -3.23 -3.61
C LEU A 87 10.02 -4.71 -3.31
N GLY A 88 9.24 -5.37 -4.17
CA GLY A 88 9.46 -6.74 -4.59
C GLY A 88 8.94 -6.93 -6.02
N ASP A 89 9.34 -8.03 -6.64
CA ASP A 89 9.24 -8.24 -8.08
C ASP A 89 7.82 -8.61 -8.55
N GLN A 90 6.77 -8.32 -7.77
CA GLN A 90 5.42 -8.88 -7.97
C GLN A 90 4.31 -7.85 -7.68
N PRO A 91 3.40 -7.62 -8.63
CA PRO A 91 2.37 -6.60 -8.49
C PRO A 91 1.29 -7.02 -7.48
N PHE A 92 0.81 -6.05 -6.69
CA PHE A 92 -0.24 -6.23 -5.65
C PHE A 92 -1.49 -7.01 -6.13
N TRP A 93 -1.87 -6.97 -7.40
CA TRP A 93 -3.04 -7.74 -7.86
C TRP A 93 -2.78 -9.26 -7.92
N GLU A 94 -1.53 -9.69 -8.03
CA GLU A 94 -1.17 -11.10 -8.15
C GLU A 94 -1.31 -11.83 -6.81
N TRP A 95 -1.17 -11.17 -5.65
CA TRP A 95 -1.49 -11.80 -4.35
C TRP A 95 -3.01 -11.97 -4.14
N VAL A 96 -3.81 -10.99 -4.59
CA VAL A 96 -5.29 -11.04 -4.50
C VAL A 96 -5.83 -12.22 -5.29
N LEU A 97 -5.18 -12.58 -6.40
CA LEU A 97 -5.61 -13.64 -7.30
C LEU A 97 -4.91 -14.99 -7.05
N SER A 98 -3.62 -15.01 -6.68
CA SER A 98 -2.82 -16.25 -6.68
C SER A 98 -2.76 -16.98 -5.34
N GLY A 99 -2.99 -16.29 -4.20
CA GLY A 99 -2.78 -16.87 -2.88
C GLY A 99 -1.37 -17.47 -2.67
N SER A 100 -0.40 -17.09 -3.51
CA SER A 100 0.92 -17.73 -3.61
C SER A 100 2.03 -16.80 -3.13
N GLN A 101 2.99 -17.39 -2.43
CA GLN A 101 4.00 -16.71 -1.63
C GLN A 101 5.37 -16.82 -2.33
N ARG A 102 5.55 -16.19 -3.49
CA ARG A 102 6.86 -16.13 -4.17
C ARG A 102 7.24 -14.69 -4.46
N GLY A 103 8.33 -14.22 -3.81
CA GLY A 103 8.90 -12.89 -4.02
C GLY A 103 8.09 -11.77 -3.41
N LEU A 104 7.80 -11.84 -2.10
CA LEU A 104 7.03 -10.80 -1.42
C LEU A 104 7.83 -9.50 -1.33
N GLU A 105 7.20 -8.40 -1.73
CA GLU A 105 7.67 -7.05 -1.38
C GLU A 105 7.64 -6.91 0.14
N ALA A 106 8.62 -6.22 0.73
CA ALA A 106 8.76 -6.19 2.19
C ALA A 106 7.48 -5.74 2.89
N ALA A 107 6.74 -4.81 2.29
CA ALA A 107 5.45 -4.37 2.81
C ALA A 107 4.28 -5.32 2.50
N SER A 108 4.24 -5.91 1.30
CA SER A 108 3.14 -6.82 0.89
C SER A 108 3.18 -8.17 1.62
N ALA A 109 4.33 -8.54 2.18
CA ALA A 109 4.46 -9.65 3.12
C ALA A 109 3.69 -9.45 4.45
N CYS A 110 3.28 -8.21 4.76
CA CYS A 110 2.66 -7.84 6.03
C CYS A 110 1.27 -7.22 5.82
N PRO A 111 0.34 -7.93 5.16
CA PRO A 111 -0.95 -7.36 4.81
C PRO A 111 -1.73 -6.97 6.05
N GLY A 112 -2.19 -5.72 6.10
CA GLY A 112 -3.04 -5.26 7.20
C GLY A 112 -2.33 -4.92 8.51
N VAL A 113 -1.01 -5.06 8.58
CA VAL A 113 -0.21 -4.78 9.79
C VAL A 113 0.31 -3.35 9.75
N TYR A 114 -0.14 -2.50 10.68
CA TYR A 114 0.28 -1.09 10.76
C TYR A 114 0.80 -0.69 12.15
N GLY A 115 0.32 -1.34 13.21
CA GLY A 115 0.80 -1.20 14.57
C GLY A 115 0.85 -2.54 15.31
N LYS A 116 1.39 -2.52 16.52
CA LYS A 116 1.44 -3.71 17.39
C LYS A 116 0.05 -4.31 17.61
N GLY A 117 -0.04 -5.65 17.63
CA GLY A 117 -1.30 -6.35 17.88
C GLY A 117 -2.28 -6.37 16.70
N ALA A 118 -1.86 -5.95 15.50
CA ALA A 118 -2.69 -6.03 14.29
C ALA A 118 -3.20 -7.46 14.03
N HIS A 119 -4.45 -7.56 13.61
CA HIS A 119 -5.12 -8.80 13.23
C HIS A 119 -6.24 -8.48 12.22
N PRO A 120 -6.90 -9.46 11.57
CA PRO A 120 -7.94 -9.17 10.58
C PRO A 120 -9.00 -8.20 11.11
N GLY A 121 -9.17 -7.06 10.42
CA GLY A 121 -10.07 -5.98 10.80
C GLY A 121 -9.51 -4.92 11.76
N TYR A 122 -8.37 -5.17 12.41
CA TYR A 122 -7.75 -4.24 13.36
C TYR A 122 -6.34 -3.83 12.90
N ALA A 123 -6.04 -2.52 12.91
CA ALA A 123 -4.76 -1.99 12.39
C ALA A 123 -3.56 -2.30 13.27
N GLY A 124 -3.82 -2.67 14.51
CA GLY A 124 -2.88 -2.55 15.60
C GLY A 124 -3.06 -1.25 16.36
N ASP A 125 -2.26 -1.12 17.41
CA ASP A 125 -2.19 0.07 18.26
C ASP A 125 -1.59 1.23 17.46
N LEU A 126 -2.42 2.17 17.02
CA LEU A 126 -2.01 3.37 16.27
C LEU A 126 -1.97 4.60 17.15
N LEU A 127 -1.17 5.58 16.74
CA LEU A 127 -1.24 6.93 17.30
C LEU A 127 -2.51 7.61 16.80
N VAL A 128 -3.14 8.41 17.67
CA VAL A 128 -4.33 9.19 17.33
C VAL A 128 -4.03 10.67 17.55
N GLU A 129 -4.27 11.49 16.53
CA GLU A 129 -4.18 12.94 16.64
C GLU A 129 -5.35 13.49 17.47
N ALA A 130 -5.05 14.22 18.55
CA ALA A 130 -6.06 14.69 19.48
C ALA A 130 -7.07 15.69 18.88
N THR A 131 -6.68 16.46 17.88
CA THR A 131 -7.53 17.51 17.28
C THR A 131 -8.48 16.96 16.22
N THR A 132 -8.00 16.03 15.38
CA THR A 132 -8.75 15.51 14.22
C THR A 132 -9.30 14.10 14.46
N GLY A 133 -8.76 13.36 15.42
CA GLY A 133 -9.00 11.92 15.58
C GLY A 133 -8.25 11.05 14.57
N ALA A 134 -7.38 11.65 13.73
CA ALA A 134 -6.64 10.93 12.70
C ALA A 134 -5.75 9.82 13.27
N SER A 135 -5.80 8.64 12.65
CA SER A 135 -4.96 7.50 13.04
C SER A 135 -3.72 7.41 12.15
N TYR A 136 -2.53 7.30 12.75
CA TYR A 136 -1.25 7.30 12.05
C TYR A 136 -0.18 6.49 12.79
N ASN A 137 0.90 6.15 12.09
CA ASN A 137 2.08 5.51 12.69
C ASN A 137 3.40 6.15 12.24
N ALA A 138 3.36 7.08 11.29
CA ALA A 138 4.54 7.74 10.76
C ALA A 138 4.39 9.26 10.81
N ASN A 139 5.48 9.94 11.18
CA ASN A 139 5.61 11.39 11.10
C ASN A 139 6.46 11.74 9.89
N GLY A 140 5.87 12.49 8.97
CA GLY A 140 6.52 13.04 7.79
C GLY A 140 7.10 14.43 8.00
N PHE A 141 7.70 14.95 6.94
CA PHE A 141 8.16 16.34 6.89
C PHE A 141 6.99 17.33 7.04
N ASN A 142 7.26 18.51 7.60
CA ASN A 142 6.27 19.57 7.85
C ASN A 142 5.06 19.15 8.71
N GLY A 143 5.26 18.19 9.63
CA GLY A 143 4.19 17.74 10.52
C GLY A 143 3.10 16.92 9.83
N LYS A 144 3.32 16.50 8.58
CA LYS A 144 2.44 15.56 7.89
C LYS A 144 2.44 14.21 8.60
N LYS A 145 1.31 13.54 8.62
CA LYS A 145 1.13 12.25 9.27
C LYS A 145 0.71 11.23 8.22
N TYR A 146 1.20 10.00 8.38
CA TYR A 146 0.92 8.91 7.46
C TYR A 146 0.63 7.63 8.20
N LEU A 147 -0.15 6.77 7.56
CA LEU A 147 -0.34 5.39 7.95
C LEU A 147 0.39 4.52 6.93
N LEU A 148 1.42 3.81 7.36
CA LEU A 148 2.29 3.01 6.51
C LEU A 148 2.25 1.53 6.92
N PRO A 149 2.29 0.59 5.97
CA PRO A 149 2.34 -0.84 6.29
C PRO A 149 3.64 -1.19 7.02
N ALA A 150 3.58 -2.25 7.82
CA ALA A 150 4.77 -2.88 8.38
C ALA A 150 5.66 -3.45 7.27
N LEU A 151 6.96 -3.52 7.56
CA LEU A 151 7.93 -4.16 6.67
C LEU A 151 8.34 -5.52 7.23
N PHE A 152 8.39 -6.52 6.37
CA PHE A 152 8.91 -7.83 6.69
C PHE A 152 10.44 -7.76 6.83
N ASP A 153 10.91 -8.12 8.01
CA ASP A 153 12.32 -8.28 8.31
C ASP A 153 12.73 -9.74 8.11
N PRO A 154 13.56 -10.06 7.09
CA PRO A 154 13.97 -11.43 6.81
C PRO A 154 14.89 -12.02 7.89
N SER A 155 15.55 -11.18 8.70
CA SER A 155 16.46 -11.65 9.74
C SER A 155 15.70 -12.22 10.95
N THR A 156 14.54 -11.65 11.26
CA THR A 156 13.66 -12.12 12.33
C THR A 156 12.47 -12.92 11.82
N SER A 157 12.22 -12.91 10.51
CA SER A 157 11.02 -13.46 9.89
C SER A 157 9.72 -12.88 10.48
N THR A 158 9.73 -11.58 10.80
CA THR A 158 8.58 -10.88 11.40
C THR A 158 8.26 -9.56 10.70
N CYS A 159 7.02 -9.11 10.85
CA CYS A 159 6.59 -7.78 10.39
C CYS A 159 6.91 -6.73 11.44
N SER A 160 7.69 -5.72 11.06
CA SER A 160 8.10 -4.61 11.91
C SER A 160 7.25 -3.37 11.62
N THR A 161 6.61 -2.85 12.66
CA THR A 161 5.79 -1.63 12.62
C THR A 161 6.60 -0.41 13.07
N LEU A 162 6.14 0.78 12.72
CA LEU A 162 6.75 2.04 13.18
C LEU A 162 6.35 2.41 14.62
N VAL A 163 5.28 1.79 15.13
CA VAL A 163 4.71 2.00 16.48
C VAL A 163 4.29 0.67 17.10
#